data_AF-A0A2V7KEB3-F1
#
_entry.id   AF-A0A2V7KEB3-F1
#
_cell.length_a   1.000
_cell.length_b   1.000
_cell.length_c   1.000
_cell.angle_alpha   90.00
_cell.angle_beta   90.00
_cell.angle_gamma   90.00
#
_symmetry.space_group_name_H-M   'P 1'
#
loop_
_entity.id
_entity.type
_entity.pdbx_description
1 polymer ?
#
loop_
_entity_poly.entity_id
_entity_poly.type
_entity_poly.pdbx_seq_one_letter_code
_entity_poly.pdbx_strand_id
1 'polypeptide(L)'
;MLILVDDFQIPLGTFRVRTEGSAGGHNGLKSIEGALQSQQYARLRIGVGPLPEGIGDWAEYVLNPFEPEEREQVESLLPQLIEAVEKWLKG
;
A
#
# COMPACT_ATOMS: atom_id res chain seq x y z
N MET A 1 2.51 -14.28 -7.54
CA MET A 1 2.82 -13.60 -6.25
C MET A 1 2.19 -12.22 -6.27
N LEU A 2 1.48 -11.86 -5.20
CA LEU A 2 0.86 -10.55 -5.01
C LEU A 2 1.40 -9.96 -3.70
N ILE A 3 1.94 -8.74 -3.75
CA ILE A 3 2.42 -8.02 -2.58
C ILE A 3 1.38 -6.99 -2.15
N LEU A 4 0.92 -7.06 -0.90
CA LEU A 4 0.08 -6.03 -0.29
C LEU A 4 0.99 -5.05 0.43
N VAL A 5 0.80 -3.75 0.22
CA VAL A 5 1.69 -2.73 0.75
C VAL A 5 0.95 -1.41 0.97
N ASP A 6 1.29 -0.67 2.02
CA ASP A 6 0.85 0.71 2.22
C ASP A 6 1.59 1.68 1.29
N ASP A 7 0.94 2.80 0.94
CA ASP A 7 1.51 3.81 0.06
C ASP A 7 0.97 5.21 0.38
N PHE A 8 1.83 6.06 0.93
CA PHE A 8 1.52 7.46 1.25
C PHE A 8 1.25 8.32 0.00
N GLN A 9 1.64 7.87 -1.19
CA GLN A 9 1.34 8.56 -2.44
C GLN A 9 -0.10 8.31 -2.92
N ILE A 10 -0.79 7.36 -2.29
CA ILE A 10 -2.19 7.04 -2.58
C ILE A 10 -3.05 7.59 -1.41
N PRO A 11 -4.12 8.33 -1.71
CA PRO A 11 -5.04 8.82 -0.68
C PRO A 11 -5.63 7.69 0.17
N LEU A 12 -5.74 7.93 1.47
CA LEU A 12 -6.47 7.10 2.42
C LEU A 12 -7.89 6.83 1.92
N GLY A 13 -8.40 5.63 2.21
CA GLY A 13 -9.70 5.22 1.67
C GLY A 13 -9.68 4.87 0.18
N THR A 14 -8.50 4.74 -0.45
CA THR A 14 -8.37 4.22 -1.81
C THR A 14 -7.27 3.16 -1.94
N PHE A 15 -7.28 2.39 -3.02
CA PHE A 15 -6.23 1.41 -3.34
C PHE A 15 -5.99 1.32 -4.85
N ARG A 16 -4.84 0.76 -5.23
CA ARG A 16 -4.49 0.53 -6.63
C ARG A 16 -3.85 -0.85 -6.83
N VAL A 17 -4.26 -1.55 -7.87
CA VAL A 17 -3.61 -2.78 -8.34
C VAL A 17 -2.65 -2.43 -9.46
N ARG A 18 -1.42 -2.97 -9.40
CA ARG A 18 -0.44 -2.89 -10.47
C ARG A 18 0.14 -4.27 -10.74
N THR A 19 0.33 -4.61 -12.01
CA THR A 19 0.94 -5.87 -12.43
C THR A 19 2.46 -5.87 -12.28
N GLU A 20 3.08 -4.69 -12.33
CA GLU A 20 4.52 -4.45 -12.19
C GLU A 20 4.79 -2.96 -11.87
N GLY A 21 6.07 -2.59 -11.66
CA GLY A 21 6.49 -1.21 -11.40
C GLY A 21 7.70 -1.08 -10.47
N SER A 22 8.16 0.14 -10.23
CA SER A 22 9.25 0.40 -9.28
C SER A 22 8.76 0.51 -7.83
N ALA A 23 9.68 0.43 -6.88
CA ALA A 23 9.39 0.54 -5.46
C ALA A 23 8.79 1.90 -5.03
N GLY A 24 8.88 2.94 -5.86
CA GLY A 24 8.27 4.24 -5.57
C GLY A 24 8.75 4.91 -4.28
N GLY A 25 9.94 4.56 -3.80
CA GLY A 25 10.49 5.02 -2.51
C GLY A 25 10.26 4.06 -1.34
N HIS A 26 9.38 3.06 -1.46
CA HIS A 26 9.03 2.14 -0.39
C HIS A 26 10.16 1.13 -0.10
N ASN A 27 10.69 1.12 1.13
CA ASN A 27 11.85 0.30 1.48
C ASN A 27 11.57 -1.20 1.43
N GLY A 28 10.37 -1.65 1.84
CA GLY A 28 9.95 -3.05 1.68
C GLY A 28 9.96 -3.53 0.22
N LEU A 29 9.40 -2.75 -0.71
CA LEU A 29 9.43 -3.07 -2.14
C LEU A 29 10.85 -3.06 -2.71
N LYS A 30 11.73 -2.14 -2.27
CA LYS A 30 13.16 -2.16 -2.66
C LYS A 30 13.85 -3.45 -2.22
N SER A 31 13.55 -3.93 -1.00
CA SER A 31 14.09 -5.19 -0.49
C SER A 31 13.59 -6.39 -1.30
N ILE A 32 12.30 -6.41 -1.65
CA ILE A 32 11.70 -7.46 -2.48
C ILE A 32 12.31 -7.43 -3.90
N GLU A 33 12.42 -6.26 -4.52
CA GLU A 33 13.07 -6.09 -5.83
C GLU A 33 14.52 -6.57 -5.80
N GLY A 34 15.26 -6.26 -4.74
CA GLY A 34 16.64 -6.74 -4.55
C GLY A 34 16.72 -8.25 -4.38
N ALA A 35 15.79 -8.88 -3.65
CA ALA A 35 15.76 -10.33 -3.47
C ALA A 35 15.37 -11.08 -4.75
N LEU A 36 14.42 -10.53 -5.51
CA LEU A 36 13.91 -11.14 -6.74
C LEU A 36 14.74 -10.78 -7.98
N GLN A 37 15.59 -9.75 -7.89
CA GLN A 37 16.26 -9.12 -9.04
C GLN A 37 15.26 -8.75 -10.15
N SER A 38 14.04 -8.36 -9.78
CA SER A 38 12.94 -8.13 -10.72
C SER A 38 11.88 -7.20 -10.12
N GLN A 39 11.21 -6.46 -11.02
CA GLN A 39 10.05 -5.61 -10.74
C GLN A 39 8.74 -6.22 -11.28
N GLN A 40 8.81 -7.39 -11.90
CA GLN A 40 7.70 -8.09 -12.54
C GLN A 40 6.91 -8.91 -11.52
N TYR A 41 6.33 -8.22 -10.55
CA TYR A 41 5.41 -8.81 -9.59
C TYR A 41 4.25 -7.87 -9.34
N ALA A 42 3.07 -8.48 -9.18
CA ALA A 42 1.85 -7.75 -8.89
C ALA A 42 1.89 -7.17 -7.48
N ARG A 43 1.31 -5.99 -7.33
CA ARG A 43 1.18 -5.30 -6.04
C ARG A 43 -0.21 -4.67 -5.89
N LEU A 44 -0.80 -4.84 -4.71
CA LEU A 44 -2.00 -4.17 -4.24
C LEU A 44 -1.55 -3.08 -3.26
N ARG A 45 -1.55 -1.82 -3.72
CA ARG A 45 -1.11 -0.66 -2.95
C ARG A 45 -2.31 -0.04 -2.23
N ILE A 46 -2.26 0.05 -0.91
CA ILE A 46 -3.31 0.57 -0.04
C ILE A 46 -2.93 1.99 0.37
N GLY A 47 -3.81 2.96 0.14
CA GLY A 47 -3.53 4.35 0.43
C GLY A 47 -3.48 4.64 1.92
N VAL A 48 -2.44 5.35 2.35
CA VAL A 48 -2.27 5.86 3.72
C VAL A 48 -1.87 7.34 3.75
N GLY A 49 -2.03 8.04 2.63
CA GLY A 49 -1.72 9.46 2.52
C GLY A 49 -2.95 10.36 2.35
N PRO A 50 -2.75 11.66 2.05
CA PRO A 50 -1.47 12.36 2.08
C PRO A 50 -0.98 12.56 3.51
N LEU A 51 0.33 12.77 3.68
CA LEU A 51 0.86 13.22 4.96
C LEU A 51 0.24 14.57 5.36
N PRO A 52 -0.05 14.78 6.65
CA PRO A 52 -0.32 16.12 7.18
C PRO A 52 0.80 17.09 6.83
N GLU A 53 0.44 18.33 6.48
CA GLU A 53 1.43 19.38 6.20
C GLU A 53 2.34 19.61 7.43
N GLY A 54 3.65 19.69 7.19
CA GLY A 54 4.64 19.95 8.25
C GLY A 54 5.28 18.71 8.88
N ILE A 55 4.86 17.49 8.50
CA ILE A 55 5.56 16.26 8.89
C ILE A 55 6.76 16.06 7.96
N GLY A 56 7.97 16.20 8.53
CA GLY A 56 9.23 16.00 7.82
C GLY A 56 9.73 14.55 7.81
N ASP A 57 9.32 13.74 8.80
CA ASP A 57 9.73 12.34 8.93
C ASP A 57 8.60 11.38 8.55
N TRP A 58 8.73 10.82 7.35
CA TRP A 58 7.83 9.84 6.76
C TRP A 58 7.84 8.52 7.53
N ALA A 59 9.00 8.15 8.09
CA ALA A 59 9.16 6.89 8.80
C ALA A 59 8.42 6.95 10.15
N GLU A 60 8.42 8.09 10.82
CA GLU A 60 7.69 8.27 12.07
C GLU A 60 6.17 8.21 11.85
N TYR A 61 5.66 8.85 10.80
CA TYR A 61 4.21 8.84 10.50
C TYR A 61 3.68 7.43 10.22
N VAL A 62 4.36 6.63 9.38
CA VAL A 62 3.90 5.27 9.04
C VAL A 62 4.01 4.27 10.19
N LEU A 63 4.72 4.62 11.27
CA LEU A 63 4.85 3.80 12.47
C LEU A 63 3.78 4.13 13.54
N ASN A 64 3.05 5.24 13.37
CA ASN A 64 1.99 5.63 14.29
C ASN A 64 0.71 4.82 14.04
N PRO A 65 -0.08 4.55 15.11
CA PRO A 65 -1.40 3.97 14.94
C PRO A 65 -2.32 4.94 14.18
N PHE A 66 -3.28 4.38 13.43
CA PHE A 66 -4.35 5.17 12.84
C PHE A 66 -5.22 5.83 13.91
N GLU A 67 -5.61 7.08 13.66
CA GLU A 67 -6.69 7.74 14.39
C GLU A 67 -8.02 7.03 14.11
N PRO A 68 -9.03 7.13 15.00
CA PRO A 68 -10.31 6.44 14.84
C PRO A 68 -10.99 6.64 13.48
N GLU A 69 -10.97 7.87 12.96
CA GLU A 69 -11.57 8.22 11.67
C GLU A 69 -10.77 7.63 10.49
N GLU A 70 -9.45 7.57 10.60
CA GLU A 70 -8.60 6.95 9.59
C GLU A 70 -8.82 5.43 9.56
N ARG A 71 -8.93 4.82 10.74
CA ARG A 71 -9.23 3.41 10.90
C ARG A 71 -10.57 3.05 10.28
N GLU A 72 -11.62 3.84 10.51
CA GLU A 72 -12.93 3.61 9.89
C GLU A 72 -12.85 3.65 8.36
N GLN A 73 -12.08 4.58 7.79
CA GLN A 73 -11.86 4.65 6.35
C GLN A 73 -11.15 3.39 5.81
N VAL A 74 -10.10 2.92 6.49
CA VAL A 74 -9.39 1.69 6.10
C VAL A 74 -10.29 0.46 6.24
N GLU A 75 -11.05 0.37 7.33
CA GLU A 75 -11.99 -0.74 7.55
C GLU A 75 -13.08 -0.77 6.47
N SER A 76 -13.55 0.39 6.00
CA SER A 76 -14.51 0.49 4.88
C SER A 76 -13.97 -0.04 3.54
N LEU A 77 -12.64 -0.09 3.37
CA LEU A 77 -11.99 -0.65 2.18
C LEU A 77 -11.90 -2.17 2.20
N LEU A 78 -11.93 -2.81 3.39
CA LEU A 78 -11.67 -4.24 3.53
C LEU A 78 -12.52 -5.12 2.61
N PRO A 79 -13.84 -4.90 2.42
CA PRO A 79 -14.63 -5.71 1.50
C PRO A 79 -14.12 -5.66 0.06
N GLN A 80 -13.72 -4.48 -0.42
CA GLN A 80 -13.21 -4.29 -1.77
C GLN A 80 -11.81 -4.90 -1.95
N LEU A 81 -10.97 -4.80 -0.91
CA LEU A 81 -9.64 -5.43 -0.90
C LEU A 81 -9.74 -6.96 -0.93
N ILE A 82 -10.65 -7.53 -0.13
CA ILE A 82 -10.93 -8.97 -0.14
C ILE A 82 -11.38 -9.41 -1.53
N GLU A 83 -12.35 -8.71 -2.12
CA GLU A 83 -12.84 -9.02 -3.47
C GLU A 83 -11.72 -8.94 -4.51
N ALA A 84 -10.85 -7.94 -4.44
CA ALA A 84 -9.72 -7.77 -5.35
C ALA A 84 -8.72 -8.94 -5.22
N VAL A 85 -8.41 -9.37 -3.99
CA VAL A 85 -7.52 -10.51 -3.74
C VAL A 85 -8.17 -11.82 -4.22
N GLU A 86 -9.46 -12.03 -3.95
CA GLU A 86 -10.17 -13.21 -4.44
C GLU A 86 -10.19 -13.30 -5.96
N LYS A 87 -10.44 -12.18 -6.66
CA LYS A 87 -10.40 -12.13 -8.12
C LYS A 87 -8.99 -12.43 -8.65
N TRP A 88 -7.96 -11.93 -7.98
CA TRP A 88 -6.57 -12.23 -8.33
C TRP A 88 -6.23 -13.71 -8.15
N LEU A 89 -6.74 -14.37 -7.11
CA LEU A 89 -6.52 -15.81 -6.87
C LEU A 89 -7.25 -16.72 -7.85
N LYS A 90 -8.40 -16.27 -8.38
CA LYS A 90 -9.23 -17.01 -9.33
C LYS A 90 -8.80 -16.82 -10.79
N GLY A 91 -7.89 -15.87 -11.04
CA GLY A 91 -7.35 -15.53 -12.37
C GLY A 91 -6.08 -16.28 -12.73
#